data_AF-M1CM42-F1
#
_entry.id   AF-M1CM42-F1
#
_cell.length_a   1.000
_cell.length_b   1.000
_cell.length_c   1.000
_cell.angle_alpha   90.00
_cell.angle_beta   90.00
_cell.angle_gamma   90.00
#
_symmetry.space_group_name_H-M   'P 1'
#
loop_
_entity.id
_entity.type
_entity.pdbx_description
1 polymer ?
#
loop_
_entity_poly.entity_id
_entity_poly.type
_entity_poly.pdbx_seq_one_letter_code
_entity_poly.pdbx_strand_id
1 'polypeptide(L)'
;MTRKESVALMMGSGAINVGTLSSEVSWALFKRHSFENRDPEEYSEFQEVGKQIANKCKGLPLALKTLAGILRSKFEVNEWRDILRSEIWELPRHSNGILPALMLSYNDLRPHLKQCFCFFVQYIQKDHLFSKEQVIHLWIANGLVQKLHSANQYFLELRSRSLFEKVRESSEWNPEEFLMHDLVNDLAQIASSNLCNRLEENQGSHMLEQTRHLSYSMGDGDFGKLKTLNRLEQLRTLLPIISSCVGAILARGCCMTYSTSKD
;
A
#
# COMPACT_ATOMS: atom_id res chain seq x y z
N MET A 1 -14.99 14.70 -7.32
CA MET A 1 -15.79 14.02 -6.28
C MET A 1 -15.15 14.34 -4.94
N THR A 2 -15.91 14.78 -3.93
CA THR A 2 -15.36 15.22 -2.62
C THR A 2 -15.85 14.30 -1.51
N ARG A 3 -14.98 14.01 -0.53
CA ARG A 3 -15.34 13.26 0.70
C ARG A 3 -15.98 14.15 1.77
N LYS A 4 -15.98 15.48 1.56
CA LYS A 4 -16.56 16.46 2.47
C LYS A 4 -17.85 16.99 1.89
N GLU A 5 -18.94 16.70 2.58
CA GLU A 5 -20.27 17.20 2.23
C GLU A 5 -20.31 18.73 2.18
N SER A 6 -19.62 19.41 3.11
CA SER A 6 -19.52 20.86 3.12
C SER A 6 -18.93 21.44 1.82
N VAL A 7 -17.99 20.73 1.19
CA VAL A 7 -17.39 21.14 -0.09
C VAL A 7 -18.35 20.88 -1.25
N ALA A 8 -19.13 19.79 -1.21
CA ALA A 8 -20.15 19.52 -2.24
C ALA A 8 -21.24 20.59 -2.22
N LEU A 9 -21.73 20.92 -1.02
CA LEU A 9 -22.73 21.97 -0.80
C LEU A 9 -22.22 23.34 -1.25
N MET A 10 -20.96 23.68 -0.97
CA MET A 10 -20.35 24.94 -1.43
C MET A 10 -20.27 25.03 -2.97
N MET A 11 -20.07 23.90 -3.64
CA MET A 11 -19.96 23.83 -5.10
C MET A 11 -21.33 23.83 -5.81
N GLY A 12 -22.43 24.05 -5.09
CA GLY A 12 -23.79 24.13 -5.66
C GLY A 12 -24.29 22.84 -6.31
N SER A 13 -23.59 21.72 -6.08
CA SER A 13 -23.94 20.40 -6.58
C SER A 13 -24.51 19.57 -5.42
N GLY A 14 -25.63 18.89 -5.65
CA GLY A 14 -26.22 18.02 -4.63
C GLY A 14 -25.22 16.95 -4.16
N ALA A 15 -25.15 16.71 -2.86
CA ALA A 15 -24.29 15.67 -2.30
C ALA A 15 -24.93 14.29 -2.56
N ILE A 16 -24.25 13.44 -3.33
CA ILE A 16 -24.60 12.03 -3.45
C ILE A 16 -23.77 11.26 -2.42
N ASN A 17 -24.41 10.79 -1.36
CA ASN A 17 -23.76 9.98 -0.35
C ASN A 17 -23.69 8.52 -0.83
N VAL A 18 -22.50 8.06 -1.16
CA VAL A 18 -22.26 6.65 -1.46
C VAL A 18 -22.16 5.91 -0.13
N GLY A 19 -23.30 5.37 0.33
CA GLY A 19 -23.40 4.63 1.59
C GLY A 19 -22.56 3.35 1.61
N THR A 20 -22.55 2.68 2.76
CA THR A 20 -21.93 1.35 2.92
C THR A 20 -22.79 0.26 2.30
N LEU A 21 -22.16 -0.86 1.93
CA LEU A 21 -22.88 -2.04 1.44
C LEU A 21 -23.78 -2.64 2.53
N SER A 22 -24.91 -3.22 2.14
CA SER A 22 -25.71 -4.03 3.08
C SER A 22 -24.94 -5.28 3.50
N SER A 23 -25.37 -5.94 4.58
CA SER A 23 -24.73 -7.16 5.08
C SER A 23 -24.68 -8.26 4.03
N GLU A 24 -25.77 -8.43 3.28
CA GLU A 24 -25.92 -9.45 2.24
C GLU A 24 -24.97 -9.19 1.07
N VAL A 25 -24.91 -7.95 0.60
CA VAL A 25 -24.01 -7.55 -0.51
C VAL A 25 -22.55 -7.60 -0.07
N SER A 26 -22.27 -7.23 1.19
CA SER A 26 -20.94 -7.33 1.79
C SER A 26 -20.44 -8.76 1.84
N TRP A 27 -21.30 -9.68 2.30
CA TRP A 27 -21.00 -11.10 2.33
C TRP A 27 -20.81 -11.66 0.92
N ALA A 28 -21.68 -11.32 -0.03
CA ALA A 28 -21.55 -11.77 -1.41
C ALA A 28 -20.22 -11.32 -2.04
N LEU A 29 -19.84 -10.06 -1.84
CA LEU A 29 -18.56 -9.52 -2.29
C LEU A 29 -17.38 -10.25 -1.64
N PHE A 30 -17.41 -10.42 -0.32
CA PHE A 30 -16.36 -11.10 0.43
C PHE A 30 -16.22 -12.56 -0.03
N LYS A 31 -17.33 -13.29 -0.10
CA LYS A 31 -17.38 -14.70 -0.52
C LYS A 31 -16.76 -14.87 -1.91
N ARG A 32 -17.13 -14.01 -2.87
CA ARG A 32 -16.56 -14.04 -4.23
C ARG A 32 -15.04 -13.87 -4.22
N HIS A 33 -14.51 -12.98 -3.38
CA HIS A 33 -13.07 -12.72 -3.32
C HIS A 33 -12.28 -13.75 -2.49
N SER A 34 -12.85 -14.35 -1.46
CA SER A 34 -12.14 -15.30 -0.58
C SER A 34 -12.19 -16.75 -1.10
N PHE A 35 -13.26 -17.14 -1.80
CA PHE A 35 -13.48 -18.51 -2.28
C PHE A 35 -13.31 -18.68 -3.79
N GLU A 36 -12.66 -17.74 -4.50
CA GLU A 36 -12.52 -17.78 -5.98
C GLU A 36 -11.99 -19.12 -6.53
N ASN A 37 -11.23 -19.88 -5.73
CA ASN A 37 -10.66 -21.19 -6.09
C ASN A 37 -11.23 -22.37 -5.26
N ARG A 38 -12.35 -22.20 -4.56
CA ARG A 38 -12.91 -23.23 -3.66
C ARG A 38 -14.42 -23.29 -3.80
N ASP A 39 -14.99 -24.48 -3.68
CA ASP A 39 -16.43 -24.60 -3.58
C ASP A 39 -16.88 -24.15 -2.18
N PRO A 40 -17.62 -23.03 -2.05
CA PRO A 40 -17.98 -22.53 -0.73
C PRO A 40 -18.91 -23.48 0.02
N GLU A 41 -19.66 -24.34 -0.69
CA GLU A 41 -20.67 -25.22 -0.09
C GLU A 41 -20.07 -26.39 0.71
N GLU A 42 -18.82 -26.77 0.43
CA GLU A 42 -18.11 -27.83 1.17
C GLU A 42 -17.56 -27.36 2.54
N TYR A 43 -17.64 -26.06 2.84
CA TYR A 43 -16.91 -25.43 3.95
C TYR A 43 -17.80 -24.55 4.84
N SER A 44 -18.81 -25.14 5.49
CA SER A 44 -19.78 -24.42 6.34
C SER A 44 -19.11 -23.58 7.43
N GLU A 45 -18.06 -24.11 8.05
CA GLU A 45 -17.31 -23.46 9.13
C GLU A 45 -16.56 -22.20 8.64
N PHE A 46 -16.00 -22.24 7.42
CA PHE A 46 -15.39 -21.07 6.80
C PHE A 46 -16.42 -20.00 6.46
N GLN A 47 -17.63 -20.40 6.05
CA GLN A 47 -18.69 -19.43 5.79
C GLN A 47 -19.12 -18.70 7.05
N GLU A 48 -19.23 -19.40 8.17
CA GLU A 48 -19.63 -18.81 9.45
C GLU A 48 -18.58 -17.78 9.93
N VAL A 49 -17.31 -18.18 9.97
CA VAL A 49 -16.22 -17.27 10.36
C VAL A 49 -16.09 -16.12 9.35
N GLY A 50 -16.22 -16.40 8.05
CA GLY A 50 -16.18 -15.39 6.99
C GLY A 50 -17.25 -14.32 7.11
N LYS A 51 -18.50 -14.70 7.45
CA LYS A 51 -19.59 -13.74 7.69
C LYS A 51 -19.28 -12.82 8.86
N GLN A 52 -18.71 -13.35 9.94
CA GLN A 52 -18.31 -12.55 11.10
C GLN A 52 -17.20 -11.54 10.74
N ILE A 53 -16.20 -11.97 9.96
CA ILE A 53 -15.15 -11.07 9.46
C ILE A 53 -15.74 -9.98 8.55
N ALA A 54 -16.63 -10.35 7.63
CA ALA A 54 -17.29 -9.39 6.74
C ALA A 54 -18.10 -8.34 7.51
N ASN A 55 -18.77 -8.75 8.60
CA ASN A 55 -19.49 -7.82 9.48
C ASN A 55 -18.55 -6.84 10.20
N LYS A 56 -17.35 -7.28 10.62
CA LYS A 56 -16.34 -6.37 11.20
C LYS A 56 -15.85 -5.30 10.20
N CYS A 57 -15.95 -5.55 8.90
CA CYS A 57 -15.62 -4.56 7.86
C CYS A 57 -16.66 -3.45 7.66
N LYS A 58 -17.80 -3.49 8.38
CA LYS A 58 -18.85 -2.44 8.36
C LYS A 58 -19.32 -2.05 6.95
N GLY A 59 -19.36 -3.02 6.02
CA GLY A 59 -19.83 -2.81 4.65
C GLY A 59 -18.91 -1.99 3.75
N LEU A 60 -17.63 -1.86 4.11
CA LEU A 60 -16.64 -1.09 3.36
C LEU A 60 -15.97 -1.98 2.29
N PRO A 61 -16.15 -1.72 0.98
CA PRO A 61 -15.70 -2.62 -0.09
C PRO A 61 -14.20 -2.90 -0.06
N LEU A 62 -13.38 -1.87 0.22
CA LEU A 62 -11.92 -2.02 0.30
C LEU A 62 -11.51 -2.96 1.44
N ALA A 63 -12.07 -2.78 2.64
CA ALA A 63 -11.80 -3.64 3.79
C ALA A 63 -12.18 -5.11 3.52
N LEU A 64 -13.35 -5.31 2.91
CA LEU A 64 -13.84 -6.64 2.52
C LEU A 64 -12.90 -7.32 1.52
N LYS A 65 -12.54 -6.63 0.43
CA LYS A 65 -11.64 -7.17 -0.60
C LYS A 65 -10.25 -7.47 -0.04
N THR A 66 -9.73 -6.59 0.81
CA THR A 66 -8.40 -6.77 1.41
C THR A 66 -8.34 -8.00 2.30
N LEU A 67 -9.28 -8.17 3.24
CA LEU A 67 -9.30 -9.37 4.09
C LEU A 67 -9.61 -10.65 3.31
N ALA A 68 -10.55 -10.58 2.36
CA ALA A 68 -10.83 -11.71 1.49
C ALA A 68 -9.59 -12.13 0.69
N GLY A 69 -8.75 -11.18 0.27
CA GLY A 69 -7.49 -11.43 -0.41
C GLY A 69 -6.44 -12.14 0.44
N ILE A 70 -6.34 -11.81 1.74
CA ILE A 70 -5.50 -12.56 2.70
C ILE A 70 -6.00 -14.00 2.79
N LEU A 71 -7.29 -14.14 3.10
CA LEU A 71 -7.95 -15.40 3.45
C LEU A 71 -8.02 -16.39 2.29
N ARG A 72 -7.97 -15.89 1.05
CA ARG A 72 -7.86 -16.71 -0.17
C ARG A 72 -6.69 -17.70 -0.12
N SER A 73 -5.58 -17.31 0.52
CA SER A 73 -4.38 -18.16 0.65
C SER A 73 -4.37 -19.06 1.89
N LYS A 74 -5.39 -18.97 2.76
CA LYS A 74 -5.47 -19.63 4.07
C LYS A 74 -6.37 -20.85 4.00
N PHE A 75 -5.82 -22.04 4.22
CA PHE A 75 -6.53 -23.32 4.03
C PHE A 75 -7.09 -23.88 5.34
N GLU A 76 -6.74 -23.28 6.48
CA GLU A 76 -7.21 -23.72 7.78
C GLU A 76 -8.18 -22.69 8.40
N VAL A 77 -9.27 -23.17 9.00
CA VAL A 77 -10.27 -22.30 9.65
C VAL A 77 -9.67 -21.54 10.83
N ASN A 78 -8.69 -22.13 11.52
CA ASN A 78 -8.02 -21.48 12.64
C ASN A 78 -7.34 -20.17 12.20
N GLU A 79 -6.73 -20.13 11.03
CA GLU A 79 -6.13 -18.90 10.49
C GLU A 79 -7.19 -17.80 10.26
N TRP A 80 -8.42 -18.17 9.90
CA TRP A 80 -9.53 -17.23 9.79
C TRP A 80 -9.98 -16.72 11.17
N ARG A 81 -10.01 -17.61 12.17
CA ARG A 81 -10.35 -17.25 13.56
C ARG A 81 -9.32 -16.31 14.18
N ASP A 82 -8.04 -16.50 13.86
CA ASP A 82 -6.97 -15.64 14.36
C ASP A 82 -7.13 -14.20 13.85
N ILE A 83 -7.50 -14.04 12.56
CA ILE A 83 -7.84 -12.72 12.01
C ILE A 83 -9.09 -12.16 12.68
N LEU A 84 -10.13 -12.98 12.90
CA LEU A 84 -11.37 -12.54 13.55
C LEU A 84 -11.13 -12.06 15.00
N ARG A 85 -10.25 -12.74 15.75
CA ARG A 85 -9.96 -12.49 17.17
C ARG A 85 -8.81 -11.51 17.39
N SER A 86 -8.22 -10.96 16.33
CA SER A 86 -7.08 -10.06 16.46
C SER A 86 -7.40 -8.81 17.28
N GLU A 87 -6.49 -8.46 18.20
CA GLU A 87 -6.59 -7.25 19.02
C GLU A 87 -6.56 -5.96 18.19
N ILE A 88 -6.10 -6.02 16.94
CA ILE A 88 -6.05 -4.88 16.01
C ILE A 88 -7.44 -4.28 15.80
N TRP A 89 -8.50 -5.08 15.89
CA TRP A 89 -9.88 -4.62 15.79
C TRP A 89 -10.31 -3.67 16.91
N GLU A 90 -9.71 -3.77 18.09
CA GLU A 90 -10.09 -3.03 19.30
C GLU A 90 -9.22 -1.79 19.53
N LEU A 91 -8.26 -1.50 18.63
CA LEU A 91 -7.36 -0.36 18.75
C LEU A 91 -8.13 0.97 18.58
N PRO A 92 -8.12 1.87 19.60
CA PRO A 92 -8.94 3.10 19.59
C PRO A 92 -8.65 4.05 18.42
N ARG A 93 -7.42 4.02 17.90
CA ARG A 93 -6.97 4.89 16.78
C ARG A 93 -7.50 4.44 15.41
N HIS A 94 -8.20 3.31 15.34
CA HIS A 94 -8.50 2.61 14.08
C HIS A 94 -9.98 2.21 13.92
N SER A 95 -10.90 2.93 14.59
CA SER A 95 -12.34 2.57 14.74
C SER A 95 -13.18 2.47 13.46
N ASN A 96 -12.68 2.97 12.32
CA ASN A 96 -13.42 2.98 11.05
C ASN A 96 -13.45 1.63 10.31
N GLY A 97 -12.88 0.55 10.89
CA GLY A 97 -12.93 -0.81 10.33
C GLY A 97 -12.02 -1.05 9.12
N ILE A 98 -11.79 -0.03 8.28
CA ILE A 98 -10.84 -0.11 7.15
C ILE A 98 -9.40 -0.23 7.66
N LEU A 99 -8.98 0.64 8.57
CA LEU A 99 -7.59 0.68 9.01
C LEU A 99 -7.16 -0.63 9.71
N PRO A 100 -7.97 -1.24 10.59
CA PRO A 100 -7.68 -2.58 11.13
C PRO A 100 -7.56 -3.65 10.04
N ALA A 101 -8.47 -3.66 9.06
CA ALA A 101 -8.43 -4.61 7.95
C ALA A 101 -7.14 -4.46 7.10
N LEU A 102 -6.75 -3.22 6.82
CA LEU A 102 -5.52 -2.90 6.12
C LEU A 102 -4.28 -3.30 6.94
N MET A 103 -4.25 -3.00 8.23
CA MET A 103 -3.16 -3.40 9.14
C MET A 103 -3.01 -4.92 9.24
N LEU A 104 -4.12 -5.66 9.32
CA LEU A 104 -4.12 -7.12 9.29
C LEU A 104 -3.50 -7.65 8.00
N SER A 105 -3.89 -7.08 6.85
CA SER A 105 -3.30 -7.43 5.56
C SER A 105 -1.82 -7.17 5.50
N TYR A 106 -1.38 -6.00 5.99
CA TYR A 106 0.03 -5.67 6.04
C TYR A 106 0.79 -6.60 6.99
N ASN A 107 0.27 -6.87 8.19
CA ASN A 107 0.93 -7.70 9.19
C ASN A 107 1.10 -9.16 8.74
N ASP A 108 0.18 -9.68 7.94
CA ASP A 108 0.31 -11.02 7.34
C ASP A 108 1.30 -11.07 6.15
N LEU A 109 1.77 -9.94 5.61
CA LEU A 109 2.80 -9.94 4.58
C LEU A 109 4.13 -10.49 5.09
N ARG A 110 4.82 -11.24 4.23
CA ARG A 110 6.20 -11.70 4.47
C ARG A 110 7.14 -10.50 4.69
N PRO A 111 8.16 -10.60 5.58
CA PRO A 111 9.04 -9.47 5.91
C PRO A 111 9.68 -8.78 4.69
N HIS A 112 10.16 -9.56 3.72
CA HIS A 112 10.73 -9.02 2.47
C HIS A 112 9.69 -8.25 1.64
N LEU A 113 8.45 -8.74 1.60
CA LEU A 113 7.38 -8.09 0.85
C LEU A 113 6.93 -6.79 1.54
N LYS A 114 6.89 -6.75 2.87
CA LYS A 114 6.68 -5.51 3.64
C LYS A 114 7.71 -4.45 3.28
N GLN A 115 8.99 -4.83 3.23
CA GLN A 115 10.07 -3.91 2.85
C GLN A 115 9.91 -3.40 1.41
N CYS A 116 9.59 -4.28 0.45
CA CYS A 116 9.33 -3.91 -0.93
C CYS A 116 8.15 -2.92 -1.05
N PHE A 117 7.08 -3.18 -0.30
CA PHE A 117 5.90 -2.34 -0.27
C PHE A 117 6.19 -0.96 0.33
N CYS A 118 6.85 -0.87 1.49
CA CYS A 118 7.22 0.41 2.10
C CYS A 118 8.15 1.23 1.18
N PHE A 119 9.13 0.58 0.54
CA PHE A 119 10.02 1.26 -0.40
C PHE A 119 9.26 1.82 -1.60
N PHE A 120 8.33 1.04 -2.17
CA PHE A 120 7.50 1.49 -3.28
C PHE A 120 6.62 2.69 -2.91
N VAL A 121 6.01 2.67 -1.72
CA VAL A 121 5.15 3.76 -1.24
C VAL A 121 5.90 5.09 -1.17
N GLN A 122 7.18 5.07 -0.80
CA GLN A 122 7.98 6.30 -0.79
C GLN A 122 8.28 6.85 -2.18
N TYR A 123 8.29 5.99 -3.20
CA TYR A 123 8.49 6.41 -4.57
C TYR A 123 7.19 6.99 -5.19
N ILE A 124 6.05 6.35 -4.96
CA ILE A 124 4.78 6.70 -5.62
C ILE A 124 4.05 7.85 -4.94
N GLN A 125 3.65 8.88 -5.68
CA GLN A 125 2.79 9.95 -5.13
C GLN A 125 1.36 9.44 -4.89
N LYS A 126 0.67 10.09 -3.95
CA LYS A 126 -0.75 9.80 -3.67
C LYS A 126 -1.56 9.97 -4.97
N ASP A 127 -2.41 8.99 -5.25
CA ASP A 127 -3.27 8.94 -6.43
C ASP A 127 -2.53 8.90 -7.80
N HIS A 128 -1.25 8.52 -7.82
CA HIS A 128 -0.49 8.38 -9.06
C HIS A 128 -0.68 6.98 -9.70
N LEU A 129 -0.86 6.95 -11.02
CA LEU A 129 -0.93 5.72 -11.79
C LEU A 129 0.47 5.15 -12.02
N PHE A 130 0.63 3.84 -11.89
CA PHE A 130 1.89 3.16 -12.15
C PHE A 130 1.70 1.88 -12.96
N SER A 131 2.74 1.51 -13.70
CA SER A 131 2.79 0.22 -14.38
C SER A 131 3.43 -0.84 -13.49
N LYS A 132 3.07 -2.10 -13.74
CA LYS A 132 3.67 -3.25 -13.05
C LYS A 132 5.18 -3.32 -13.24
N GLU A 133 5.64 -3.07 -14.47
CA GLU A 133 7.06 -3.12 -14.86
C GLU A 133 7.88 -2.07 -14.09
N GLN A 134 7.30 -0.88 -13.85
CA GLN A 134 7.96 0.16 -13.06
C GLN A 134 8.24 -0.32 -11.63
N VAL A 135 7.26 -0.96 -10.98
CA VAL A 135 7.41 -1.47 -9.60
C VAL A 135 8.45 -2.60 -9.55
N ILE A 136 8.38 -3.53 -10.49
CA ILE A 136 9.31 -4.66 -10.56
C ILE A 136 10.74 -4.18 -10.79
N HIS A 137 10.96 -3.26 -11.73
CA HIS A 137 12.29 -2.70 -11.98
C HIS A 137 12.81 -1.89 -10.80
N LEU A 138 11.95 -1.13 -10.12
CA LEU A 138 12.31 -0.40 -8.90
C LEU A 138 12.86 -1.35 -7.82
N TRP A 139 12.18 -2.47 -7.58
CA TRP A 139 12.63 -3.44 -6.58
C TRP A 139 13.93 -4.15 -6.97
N ILE A 140 14.10 -4.50 -8.25
CA ILE A 140 15.32 -5.17 -8.73
C ILE A 140 16.51 -4.21 -8.72
N ALA A 141 16.34 -2.98 -9.21
CA ALA A 141 17.40 -1.98 -9.28
C ALA A 141 17.95 -1.60 -7.89
N ASN A 142 17.11 -1.64 -6.86
CA ASN A 142 17.50 -1.36 -5.47
C ASN A 142 17.91 -2.62 -4.68
N GLY A 143 18.04 -3.78 -5.35
CA GLY A 143 18.48 -5.02 -4.73
C GLY A 143 17.51 -5.60 -3.69
N LEU A 144 16.25 -5.12 -3.66
CA LEU A 144 15.21 -5.63 -2.77
C LEU A 144 14.75 -7.03 -3.21
N VAL A 145 14.77 -7.29 -4.51
CA VAL A 145 14.46 -8.58 -5.11
C VAL A 145 15.48 -8.90 -6.20
N GLN A 146 16.13 -10.07 -6.13
CA GLN A 146 17.17 -10.44 -7.10
C GLN A 146 16.62 -11.00 -8.41
N LYS A 147 15.44 -11.64 -8.39
CA LYS A 147 14.88 -12.39 -9.52
C LYS A 147 13.57 -11.76 -10.00
N LEU A 148 13.44 -11.59 -11.32
CA LEU A 148 12.24 -11.09 -11.98
C LEU A 148 10.99 -11.89 -11.61
N HIS A 149 11.11 -13.23 -11.60
CA HIS A 149 10.01 -14.12 -11.25
C HIS A 149 9.48 -13.86 -9.83
N SER A 150 10.38 -13.69 -8.86
CA SER A 150 10.01 -13.39 -7.47
C SER A 150 9.36 -12.01 -7.33
N ALA A 151 9.88 -11.00 -8.03
CA ALA A 151 9.30 -9.66 -8.03
C ALA A 151 7.88 -9.65 -8.62
N ASN A 152 7.67 -10.44 -9.68
CA ASN A 152 6.34 -10.63 -10.27
C ASN A 152 5.36 -11.29 -9.27
N GLN A 153 5.79 -12.33 -8.55
CA GLN A 153 4.96 -12.97 -7.52
C GLN A 153 4.59 -11.99 -6.39
N TYR A 154 5.54 -11.17 -5.96
CA TYR A 154 5.31 -10.15 -4.93
C TYR A 154 4.29 -9.10 -5.37
N PHE A 155 4.39 -8.63 -6.61
CA PHE A 155 3.41 -7.71 -7.18
C PHE A 155 2.01 -8.33 -7.23
N LEU A 156 1.91 -9.59 -7.68
CA LEU A 156 0.64 -10.31 -7.75
C LEU A 156 0.02 -10.54 -6.37
N GLU A 157 0.83 -10.76 -5.34
CA GLU A 157 0.38 -10.91 -3.95
C GLU A 157 -0.16 -9.58 -3.38
N LEU A 158 0.49 -8.45 -3.66
CA LEU A 158 -0.05 -7.13 -3.26
C LEU A 158 -1.36 -6.81 -3.99
N ARG A 159 -1.45 -7.18 -5.28
CA ARG A 159 -2.68 -7.03 -6.08
C ARG A 159 -3.81 -7.93 -5.55
N SER A 160 -3.55 -9.18 -5.19
CA SER A 160 -4.59 -10.09 -4.70
C SER A 160 -5.19 -9.62 -3.36
N ARG A 161 -4.39 -8.93 -2.54
CA ARG A 161 -4.82 -8.29 -1.29
C ARG A 161 -5.47 -6.91 -1.49
N SER A 162 -5.73 -6.51 -2.74
CA SER A 162 -6.31 -5.20 -3.10
C SER A 162 -5.52 -4.00 -2.56
N LEU A 163 -4.22 -4.17 -2.33
CA LEU A 163 -3.33 -3.06 -1.97
C LEU A 163 -2.97 -2.24 -3.23
N PHE A 164 -2.93 -2.90 -4.39
CA PHE A 164 -2.87 -2.28 -5.71
C PHE A 164 -4.17 -2.56 -6.45
N GLU A 165 -4.89 -1.51 -6.84
CA GLU A 165 -6.11 -1.59 -7.63
C GLU A 165 -5.78 -1.41 -9.12
N LYS A 166 -6.32 -2.28 -9.97
CA LYS A 166 -6.17 -2.16 -11.43
C LYS A 166 -7.15 -1.10 -11.95
N VAL A 167 -6.64 -0.10 -12.66
CA VAL A 167 -7.45 1.00 -13.20
C VAL A 167 -7.76 0.81 -14.67
N ARG A 168 -6.78 0.33 -15.46
CA ARG A 168 -6.94 0.10 -16.90
C ARG A 168 -6.50 -1.31 -17.27
N GLU A 169 -7.27 -1.94 -18.15
CA GLU A 169 -6.86 -3.18 -18.80
C GLU A 169 -5.79 -2.90 -19.85
N SER A 170 -4.86 -3.85 -20.01
CA SER A 170 -3.88 -3.77 -21.08
C SER A 170 -4.60 -3.81 -22.42
N SER A 171 -4.22 -2.90 -23.31
CA SER A 171 -4.56 -2.97 -24.73
C SER A 171 -3.28 -3.12 -25.54
N GLU A 172 -3.37 -3.43 -26.84
CA GLU A 172 -2.20 -3.52 -27.73
C GLU A 172 -1.27 -2.29 -27.64
N TRP A 173 -1.82 -1.13 -27.26
CA TRP A 173 -1.13 0.14 -27.22
C TRP A 173 -0.88 0.70 -25.83
N ASN A 174 -1.49 0.14 -24.78
CA ASN A 174 -1.34 0.63 -23.41
C ASN A 174 -1.06 -0.51 -22.42
N PRO A 175 0.01 -0.40 -21.61
CA PRO A 175 0.28 -1.35 -20.54
C PRO A 175 -0.80 -1.28 -19.44
N GLU A 176 -0.89 -2.33 -18.62
CA GLU A 176 -1.77 -2.32 -17.45
C GLU A 176 -1.36 -1.20 -16.48
N GLU A 177 -2.35 -0.41 -16.04
CA GLU A 177 -2.13 0.66 -15.06
C GLU A 177 -2.81 0.32 -13.74
N PHE A 178 -2.10 0.65 -12.67
CA PHE A 178 -2.49 0.39 -11.29
C PHE A 178 -2.48 1.67 -10.48
N LEU A 179 -3.26 1.67 -9.40
CA LEU A 179 -3.38 2.75 -8.44
C LEU A 179 -3.25 2.17 -7.04
N MET A 180 -2.66 2.94 -6.14
CA MET A 180 -2.70 2.64 -4.71
C MET A 180 -3.76 3.53 -4.07
N HIS A 181 -4.70 2.93 -3.34
CA HIS A 181 -5.65 3.70 -2.56
C HIS A 181 -4.95 4.58 -1.53
N ASP A 182 -5.47 5.77 -1.32
CA ASP A 182 -4.93 6.70 -0.34
C ASP A 182 -4.82 6.11 1.07
N LEU A 183 -5.82 5.35 1.52
CA LEU A 183 -5.77 4.69 2.82
C LEU A 183 -4.66 3.62 2.92
N VAL A 184 -4.30 3.00 1.80
CA VAL A 184 -3.18 2.04 1.71
C VAL A 184 -1.84 2.77 1.77
N ASN A 185 -1.75 3.94 1.14
CA ASN A 185 -0.60 4.84 1.27
C ASN A 185 -0.45 5.34 2.72
N ASP A 186 -1.54 5.80 3.34
CA ASP A 186 -1.55 6.27 4.73
C ASP A 186 -1.10 5.14 5.69
N LEU A 187 -1.54 3.90 5.48
CA LEU A 187 -1.06 2.73 6.23
C LEU A 187 0.45 2.53 6.06
N ALA A 188 0.93 2.59 4.84
CA ALA A 188 2.34 2.37 4.54
C ALA A 188 3.23 3.46 5.17
N GLN A 189 2.79 4.72 5.22
CA GLN A 189 3.49 5.77 5.95
C GLN A 189 3.58 5.47 7.45
N ILE A 190 2.48 5.01 8.06
CA ILE A 190 2.46 4.57 9.47
C ILE A 190 3.41 3.38 9.69
N ALA A 191 3.43 2.43 8.76
CA ALA A 191 4.20 1.19 8.86
C ALA A 191 5.69 1.33 8.50
N SER A 192 6.06 2.37 7.75
CA SER A 192 7.43 2.65 7.29
C SER A 192 8.35 3.24 8.38
N SER A 193 7.84 3.39 9.61
CA SER A 193 8.51 3.83 10.84
C SER A 193 10.01 4.09 10.72
N ASN A 194 10.42 5.35 10.75
CA ASN A 194 11.78 5.92 10.79
C ASN A 194 12.78 5.48 9.69
N LEU A 195 12.56 4.36 9.00
CA LEU A 195 13.54 3.77 8.08
C LEU A 195 13.36 4.28 6.65
N CYS A 196 12.14 4.60 6.24
CA CYS A 196 11.91 5.29 4.96
C CYS A 196 11.07 6.54 5.20
N ASN A 197 11.51 7.69 4.70
CA ASN A 197 10.88 8.99 4.92
C ASN A 197 10.73 9.79 3.61
N ARG A 198 9.72 10.66 3.59
CA ARG A 198 9.55 11.70 2.57
C ARG A 198 10.02 13.04 3.13
N LEU A 199 10.92 13.71 2.43
CA LEU A 199 11.50 14.98 2.88
C LEU A 199 10.48 16.13 2.95
N GLU A 200 9.35 16.00 2.26
CA GLU A 200 8.25 16.98 2.28
C GLU A 200 7.44 16.95 3.58
N GLU A 201 7.54 15.86 4.35
CA GLU A 201 6.96 15.76 5.67
C GLU A 201 7.99 16.32 6.67
N ASN A 202 7.77 17.55 7.14
CA ASN A 202 8.57 18.18 8.20
C ASN A 202 8.51 17.35 9.49
N GLN A 203 9.32 16.29 9.58
CA GLN A 203 9.44 15.45 10.77
C GLN A 203 10.65 15.91 11.60
N GLY A 204 10.49 15.87 12.93
CA GLY A 204 11.50 16.33 13.89
C GLY A 204 12.86 15.63 13.74
N SER A 205 13.94 16.30 14.15
CA SER A 205 15.33 15.90 13.86
C SER A 205 15.69 14.46 14.26
N HIS A 206 15.04 13.90 15.29
CA HIS A 206 15.33 12.56 15.80
C HIS A 206 14.83 11.43 14.88
N MET A 207 13.81 11.66 14.04
CA MET A 207 13.32 10.62 13.10
C MET A 207 14.21 10.48 11.86
N LEU A 208 14.97 11.53 11.54
CA LEU A 208 15.88 11.57 10.40
C LEU A 208 17.12 10.69 10.64
N GLU A 209 17.66 10.64 11.85
CA GLU A 209 18.91 9.90 12.16
C GLU A 209 18.83 8.39 11.86
N GLN A 210 17.63 7.80 11.89
CA GLN A 210 17.41 6.38 11.60
C GLN A 210 16.99 6.10 10.14
N THR A 211 16.85 7.15 9.31
CA THR A 211 16.37 7.02 7.93
C THR A 211 17.40 6.33 7.05
N ARG A 212 16.96 5.25 6.38
CA ARG A 212 17.75 4.50 5.39
C ARG A 212 17.33 4.81 3.96
N HIS A 213 16.09 5.18 3.72
CA HIS A 213 15.60 5.48 2.37
C HIS A 213 14.82 6.80 2.40
N LEU A 214 15.28 7.80 1.64
CA LEU A 214 14.66 9.12 1.60
C LEU A 214 14.17 9.41 0.18
N SER A 215 12.94 9.88 0.04
CA SER A 215 12.45 10.45 -1.22
C SER A 215 12.11 11.94 -1.09
N TYR A 216 12.27 12.70 -2.17
CA TYR A 216 11.98 14.14 -2.19
C TYR A 216 11.47 14.57 -3.56
N SER A 217 10.46 15.45 -3.64
CA SER A 217 10.10 16.05 -4.92
C SER A 217 11.16 17.03 -5.40
N MET A 218 11.62 16.81 -6.62
CA MET A 218 12.47 17.73 -7.35
C MET A 218 11.58 18.81 -7.98
N GLY A 219 11.25 19.83 -7.18
CA GLY A 219 10.71 21.10 -7.68
C GLY A 219 11.82 21.97 -8.29
N ASP A 220 11.41 23.06 -8.93
CA ASP A 220 12.34 24.03 -9.53
C ASP A 220 13.19 24.71 -8.43
N GLY A 221 14.41 24.20 -8.21
CA GLY A 221 15.48 24.90 -7.49
C GLY A 221 15.62 24.74 -5.96
N ASP A 222 14.81 23.94 -5.25
CA ASP A 222 14.89 23.88 -3.77
C ASP A 222 15.88 22.82 -3.22
N PHE A 223 17.15 22.95 -3.58
CA PHE A 223 18.25 22.14 -2.99
C PHE A 223 18.51 22.49 -1.52
N GLY A 224 17.89 23.55 -0.99
CA GLY A 224 18.00 23.94 0.42
C GLY A 224 17.53 22.85 1.37
N LYS A 225 16.53 22.07 0.95
CA LYS A 225 16.00 20.91 1.69
C LYS A 225 17.01 19.77 1.82
N LEU A 226 17.95 19.62 0.90
CA LEU A 226 18.98 18.56 0.96
C LEU A 226 20.08 18.86 1.99
N LYS A 227 20.13 20.06 2.57
CA LYS A 227 21.10 20.37 3.65
C LYS A 227 20.88 19.51 4.91
N THR A 228 19.67 18.98 5.10
CA THR A 228 19.35 18.07 6.22
C THR A 228 19.92 16.66 6.00
N LEU A 229 20.39 16.31 4.79
CA LEU A 229 21.01 15.01 4.50
C LEU A 229 22.27 14.75 5.33
N ASN A 230 23.00 15.80 5.73
CA ASN A 230 24.18 15.68 6.57
C ASN A 230 23.89 15.02 7.93
N ARG A 231 22.62 14.90 8.33
CA ARG A 231 22.18 14.27 9.59
C ARG A 231 21.75 12.81 9.41
N LEU A 232 21.80 12.27 8.19
CA LEU A 232 21.31 10.93 7.83
C LEU A 232 22.45 9.92 7.71
N GLU A 233 23.07 9.56 8.84
CA GLU A 233 24.24 8.64 8.84
C GLU A 233 23.91 7.22 8.34
N GLN A 234 22.64 6.83 8.36
CA GLN A 234 22.18 5.50 7.95
C GLN A 234 21.59 5.46 6.53
N LEU A 235 21.67 6.57 5.77
CA LEU A 235 21.06 6.69 4.46
C LEU A 235 21.70 5.72 3.44
N ARG A 236 20.87 4.84 2.88
CA ARG A 236 21.23 3.89 1.83
C ARG A 236 20.72 4.30 0.45
N THR A 237 19.59 5.01 0.39
CA THR A 237 18.97 5.41 -0.87
C THR A 237 18.41 6.83 -0.77
N LEU A 238 18.74 7.66 -1.75
CA LEU A 238 18.14 8.98 -1.96
C LEU A 238 17.42 8.98 -3.31
N LEU A 239 16.11 9.22 -3.30
CA LEU A 239 15.24 9.12 -4.47
C LEU A 239 14.64 10.48 -4.84
N PRO A 240 15.06 11.09 -5.96
CA PRO A 240 14.36 12.24 -6.50
C PRO A 240 13.04 11.82 -7.16
N ILE A 241 11.94 12.49 -6.78
CA ILE A 241 10.62 12.36 -7.40
C ILE A 241 10.45 13.55 -8.36
N ILE A 242 10.64 13.32 -9.66
CA ILE A 242 10.53 14.37 -10.68
C ILE A 242 9.06 14.52 -11.06
N SER A 243 8.48 15.70 -10.84
CA SER A 243 7.05 15.97 -11.07
C SER A 243 6.60 15.89 -12.55
N SER A 244 7.52 15.79 -13.51
CA SER A 244 7.19 16.00 -14.94
C SER A 244 7.69 14.96 -15.94
N CYS A 245 8.32 13.84 -15.57
CA CYS A 245 8.73 12.83 -16.57
C CYS A 245 8.63 11.38 -16.08
N VAL A 246 7.55 10.74 -16.52
CA VAL A 246 7.54 9.33 -16.92
C VAL A 246 8.64 9.17 -17.99
N GLY A 247 9.73 8.44 -17.71
CA GLY A 247 10.66 7.99 -18.76
C GLY A 247 12.15 7.89 -18.47
N ALA A 248 12.69 8.41 -17.36
CA ALA A 248 14.15 8.47 -17.20
C ALA A 248 14.68 8.07 -15.82
N ILE A 249 14.61 6.77 -15.47
CA ILE A 249 15.61 6.14 -14.59
C ILE A 249 15.95 4.74 -15.11
N LEU A 250 16.53 4.70 -16.31
CA LEU A 250 17.65 3.79 -16.63
C LEU A 250 18.89 4.65 -16.91
N ALA A 251 19.18 5.61 -16.03
CA ALA A 251 20.52 6.18 -15.99
C ALA A 251 21.36 5.28 -15.08
N ARG A 252 22.27 4.53 -15.70
CA ARG A 252 23.36 3.83 -15.02
C ARG A 252 23.94 4.71 -13.92
N GLY A 253 24.05 4.18 -12.70
CA GLY A 253 25.09 4.58 -11.76
C GLY A 253 24.97 5.97 -11.12
N CYS A 254 23.82 6.34 -10.57
CA CYS A 254 23.77 7.39 -9.54
C CYS A 254 22.96 6.97 -8.31
N CYS A 255 23.23 5.77 -7.80
CA CYS A 255 23.26 5.63 -6.35
C CYS A 255 24.54 6.34 -5.90
N MET A 256 24.44 7.59 -5.44
CA MET A 256 25.52 8.21 -4.69
C MET A 256 25.65 7.44 -3.37
N THR A 257 26.46 6.39 -3.37
CA THR A 257 26.93 5.76 -2.15
C THR A 257 27.85 6.77 -1.47
N TYR A 258 27.36 7.44 -0.43
CA TYR A 258 28.23 8.23 0.43
C TYR A 258 29.14 7.26 1.20
N SER A 259 30.39 7.15 0.76
CA SER A 259 31.46 6.59 1.57
C SER A 259 31.93 7.68 2.53
N THR A 260 31.61 7.56 3.82
CA THR A 260 32.29 8.33 4.85
C THR A 260 33.72 7.80 4.97
N SER A 261 34.66 8.44 4.27
CA SER A 261 36.08 8.33 4.59
C SER A 261 36.32 9.09 5.89
N LYS A 262 36.70 8.37 6.94
CA LYS A 262 37.31 8.99 8.12
C LYS A 262 38.82 9.00 7.91
N ASP A 263 39.39 10.19 7.89
CA ASP A 263 40.82 10.42 8.17
C ASP A 263 41.14 10.08 9.63
#